data_AF-A0A7V2T806-F1
#
_entry.id   AF-A0A7V2T806-F1
#
_cell.length_a   1.000
_cell.length_b   1.000
_cell.length_c   1.000
_cell.angle_alpha   90.00
_cell.angle_beta   90.00
_cell.angle_gamma   90.00
#
_symmetry.space_group_name_H-M   'P 1'
#
loop_
_entity.id
_entity.type
_entity.pdbx_description
1 polymer ?
#
loop_
_entity_poly.entity_id
_entity_poly.type
_entity_poly.pdbx_seq_one_letter_code
_entity_poly.pdbx_strand_id
1 'polypeptide(L)' 'MNVRADSAVRTADGLDVEAVRARFPILRTQMQGRPLVYLDSAASTQKPDRVIARLTRFY' A
#
# COMPACT_ATOMS: atom_id res chain seq x y z
N MET A 1 -19.61 -19.13 -23.18
CA MET A 1 -18.42 -18.27 -23.29
C MET A 1 -18.32 -17.39 -22.05
N ASN A 2 -17.79 -17.93 -20.96
CA ASN A 2 -17.07 -17.18 -19.93
C ASN A 2 -16.28 -18.20 -19.09
N VAL A 3 -15.06 -18.45 -19.56
CA VAL A 3 -14.00 -19.09 -18.80
C VAL A 3 -13.44 -18.02 -17.87
N ARG A 4 -13.57 -18.20 -16.55
CA ARG A 4 -12.57 -17.86 -15.50
C ARG A 4 -12.84 -18.81 -14.33
N ALA A 5 -12.36 -20.04 -14.43
CA ALA A 5 -11.05 -20.46 -13.88
C ALA A 5 -11.00 -20.32 -12.36
N ASP A 6 -11.57 -21.33 -11.73
CA ASP A 6 -10.98 -22.15 -10.68
C ASP A 6 -10.30 -21.46 -9.49
N SER A 7 -11.02 -21.56 -8.38
CA SER A 7 -10.63 -21.27 -7.02
C SER A 7 -9.63 -22.29 -6.45
N ALA A 8 -8.36 -21.90 -6.31
CA ALA A 8 -7.39 -22.49 -5.39
C ALA A 8 -6.22 -21.48 -5.23
N VAL A 9 -6.06 -20.77 -4.11
CA VAL A 9 -5.61 -21.24 -2.79
C VAL A 9 -6.19 -20.32 -1.71
N ARG A 10 -6.83 -20.88 -0.68
CA ARG A 10 -7.12 -20.17 0.58
C ARG A 10 -6.00 -20.48 1.57
N THR A 11 -5.00 -19.63 1.67
CA THR A 11 -4.27 -19.46 2.94
C THR A 11 -5.20 -18.68 3.86
N ALA A 12 -5.40 -19.14 5.10
CA ALA A 12 -6.26 -18.45 6.08
C ALA A 12 -5.88 -16.96 6.16
N ASP A 13 -6.85 -16.05 5.99
CA ASP A 13 -6.66 -14.59 5.97
C ASP A 13 -5.53 -14.09 5.04
N GLY A 14 -5.82 -14.00 3.74
CA GLY A 14 -4.92 -13.34 2.79
C GLY A 14 -4.60 -11.90 3.20
N LEU A 15 -3.33 -11.49 3.05
CA LEU A 15 -2.91 -10.12 3.29
C LEU A 15 -3.69 -9.18 2.37
N ASP A 16 -4.51 -8.30 2.96
CA ASP A 16 -5.17 -7.22 2.22
C ASP A 16 -4.16 -6.13 1.87
N VAL A 17 -3.56 -6.27 0.68
CA VAL A 17 -2.56 -5.34 0.15
C VAL A 17 -3.15 -3.94 -0.04
N GLU A 18 -4.43 -3.81 -0.39
CA GLU A 18 -5.06 -2.50 -0.58
C GLU A 18 -5.28 -1.80 0.75
N ALA A 19 -5.69 -2.53 1.80
CA ALA A 19 -5.78 -1.98 3.15
C ALA A 19 -4.41 -1.52 3.68
N VAL A 20 -3.33 -2.25 3.37
CA VAL A 20 -1.96 -1.82 3.73
C VAL A 20 -1.57 -0.58 2.93
N ARG A 21 -1.76 -0.58 1.60
CA ARG A 21 -1.38 0.52 0.71
C ARG A 21 -2.11 1.82 1.07
N ALA A 22 -3.37 1.73 1.52
CA ALA A 22 -4.15 2.87 1.99
C ALA A 22 -3.57 3.57 3.22
N ARG A 23 -2.71 2.90 4.01
CA ARG A 23 -2.04 3.50 5.18
C ARG A 23 -0.83 4.36 4.82
N PHE A 24 -0.38 4.34 3.57
CA PHE A 24 0.76 5.12 3.09
C PHE A 24 0.24 6.27 2.22
N PRO A 25 0.03 7.47 2.80
CA PRO A 25 -0.71 8.55 2.14
C PRO A 25 -0.04 9.02 0.84
N ILE A 26 1.30 8.95 0.78
CA ILE A 26 2.08 9.33 -0.41
C ILE A 26 1.75 8.48 -1.64
N LEU A 27 1.38 7.20 -1.47
CA LEU A 27 1.09 6.29 -2.59
C LEU A 27 -0.23 6.61 -3.29
N ARG A 28 -1.05 7.50 -2.72
CA ARG A 28 -2.29 8.02 -3.35
C ARG A 28 -2.03 9.21 -4.25
N THR A 29 -0.81 9.75 -4.26
CA THR A 29 -0.46 10.95 -5.01
C THR A 29 -0.13 10.64 -6.47
N GLN A 30 -0.18 11.68 -7.31
CA GLN A 30 0.27 11.61 -8.69
C GLN A 30 1.57 12.40 -8.84
N MET A 31 2.48 11.86 -9.65
CA MET A 31 3.72 12.52 -10.07
C MET A 31 3.72 12.61 -11.59
N GLN A 32 3.91 13.83 -12.12
CA GLN A 32 3.87 14.08 -13.58
C GLN A 32 2.58 13.54 -14.25
N GLY A 33 1.43 13.67 -13.56
CA GLY A 33 0.14 13.21 -14.04
C GLY A 33 -0.07 11.68 -14.03
N ARG A 34 0.84 10.91 -13.43
CA ARG A 34 0.75 9.44 -13.33
C ARG A 34 0.70 9.00 -11.86
N PRO A 35 0.05 7.87 -11.53
CA PRO A 35 0.08 7.31 -10.18
C PRO A 35 1.53 7.05 -9.73
N LEU A 36 1.85 7.42 -8.49
CA LEU A 36 3.17 7.19 -7.94
C LEU A 36 3.43 5.69 -7.74
N VAL A 37 4.52 5.20 -8.31
CA VAL A 37 5.05 3.85 -8.05
C VAL A 37 6.45 4.01 -7.45
N TYR A 38 6.59 3.66 -6.18
CA TYR A 38 7.84 3.82 -5.43
C TYR A 38 8.58 2.49 -5.35
N LEU A 39 9.70 2.35 -6.09
CA LEU A 39 10.51 1.11 -6.16
C LEU A 39 11.91 1.27 -5.55
N ASP A 40 12.09 2.22 -4.63
CA ASP A 40 13.39 2.50 -4.01
C ASP A 40 13.35 2.34 -2.48
N SER A 41 12.68 1.28 -2.01
CA SER A 41 12.53 1.02 -0.57
C SER A 41 13.87 0.68 0.12
N ALA A 42 14.90 0.32 -0.66
CA ALA A 42 16.23 0.01 -0.13
C ALA A 42 17.01 1.27 0.28
N ALA A 43 16.81 2.40 -0.40
CA ALA A 43 17.40 3.67 0.01
C ALA A 43 16.68 4.28 1.23
N SER A 44 15.34 4.22 1.25
CA SER A 44 14.53 4.65 2.39
C SER A 44 13.10 4.12 2.30
N THR A 45 12.35 4.17 3.40
CA THR A 45 10.97 3.66 3.44
C THR A 45 9.94 4.76 3.67
N GLN A 46 8.74 4.55 3.13
CA GLN A 46 7.62 5.46 3.35
C GLN A 46 7.02 5.25 4.74
N LYS A 47 6.52 6.33 5.35
CA LYS A 47 5.92 6.28 6.69
C LYS A 47 4.40 6.10 6.59
N PRO A 48 3.81 5.14 7.31
CA PRO A 48 2.36 5.01 7.37
C PRO A 48 1.75 6.07 8.31
N ASP A 49 0.44 6.33 8.15
CA ASP A 49 -0.30 7.34 8.91
C ASP A 49 -0.10 7.24 10.43
N ARG A 50 -0.06 6.02 10.98
CA ARG A 50 0.13 5.80 12.43
C ARG A 50 1.46 6.34 12.94
N VAL A 51 2.53 6.20 12.16
CA VAL A 51 3.86 6.70 12.52
C VAL A 51 3.87 8.22 12.45
N ILE A 52 3.28 8.79 11.39
CA ILE A 52 3.14 10.24 11.22
C ILE A 52 2.36 10.83 12.40
N ALA A 53 1.19 10.28 12.72
CA ALA A 53 0.35 10.75 13.82
C ALA A 53 1.07 10.71 15.17
N ARG A 54 1.90 9.68 15.42
CA ARG A 54 2.70 9.61 16.65
C ARG A 54 3.76 10.70 16.72
N LEU A 55 4.44 10.98 15.60
CA LEU A 55 5.43 12.06 15.51
C LEU A 55 4.75 13.42 15.71
N THR A 56 3.63 13.66 15.06
CA THR A 56 2.85 14.91 15.18
C THR A 56 2.32 15.16 16.59
N ARG A 57 2.05 14.10 17.38
CA ARG A 57 1.61 14.27 18.79
C ARG A 57 2.77 14.52 19.76
N PHE A 58 3.97 14.10 19.39
CA PHE A 58 5.14 14.20 20.26
C PHE A 58 5.79 15.58 20.24
N TYR A 59 5.77 16.23 19.07
CA TYR A 59 6.23 17.60 18.85
C TYR A 59 5.06 18.58 18.88
#